data_AF-A0A3B8I024-F1
#
_entry.id   AF-A0A3B8I024-F1
#
_cell.length_a   1.000
_cell.length_b   1.000
_cell.length_c   1.000
_cell.angle_alpha   90.00
_cell.angle_beta   90.00
_cell.angle_gamma   90.00
#
_symmetry.space_group_name_H-M   'P 1'
#
loop_
_entity.id
_entity.type
_entity.pdbx_description
1 polymer ?
#
loop_
_entity_poly.entity_id
_entity_poly.type
_entity_poly.pdbx_seq_one_letter_code
_entity_poly.pdbx_strand_id
1 'polypeptide(L)'
;MDNHQTGSISSTVKLVLLFLVLWLLSFSSNLYVDWLWFASVNFKDVFLTFLFNKVGLYCLVFLLVFIIFAINLFIARRYLSNQEDPLYENDPDQDIIYLNPHHNPWKDFLRGKTATWLFLGISLLGAFLVSSVAADNWIVVQQYVNRVAVGTTDPIFNKDLGFYFFNLKFYQFVYSTLMSSLVLLFVVLIVIYLLNVSSAALIGNWKEFTFAKGHLAVILALIFALKSWGYLLNTYQLLFSQNGLIFGATYTDVHARLLALKILMIVSLLVTVVILINIFVQKLNWVVFGVGAWMAVALIMGSAYPALMQKLIVQPNEFNKEKPYLEHAIAFTRQAYALDRAEEREFKVDYELDITDPEHESTINNIRLWDWQPLKTTYQNLQQLRPYYVFDDVDIDRYTIDGRYRQVMLAAREIDQSELTAEAQTWINQRLMYTHGYGLVVSPVTEIAEEGFPQFIVKDIPPQFSTDLEVTRPV
;
A
#
# COMPACT_ATOMS: atom_id res chain seq x y z
N MET A 1 37.87 -33.16 45.57
CA MET A 1 36.43 -32.85 45.71
C MET A 1 36.15 -31.71 44.76
N ASP A 2 35.86 -32.05 43.51
CA ASP A 2 35.66 -31.08 42.43
C ASP A 2 34.22 -30.56 42.49
N ASN A 3 34.08 -29.29 42.80
CA ASN A 3 32.80 -28.60 42.84
C ASN A 3 32.52 -28.01 41.45
N HIS A 4 31.74 -28.75 40.65
CA HIS A 4 31.19 -28.25 39.40
C HIS A 4 30.24 -27.07 39.69
N GLN A 5 30.71 -25.84 39.49
CA GLN A 5 29.83 -24.68 39.40
C GLN A 5 29.01 -24.78 38.11
N THR A 6 27.77 -25.26 38.23
CA THR A 6 26.76 -25.15 37.18
C THR A 6 26.42 -23.67 36.99
N GLY A 7 26.77 -23.10 35.84
CA GLY A 7 26.48 -21.71 35.48
C GLY A 7 24.98 -21.42 35.52
N SER A 8 24.53 -20.70 36.55
CA SER A 8 23.16 -20.22 36.68
C SER A 8 22.87 -19.18 35.59
N ILE A 9 21.87 -19.44 34.75
CA ILE A 9 21.37 -18.50 33.75
C ILE A 9 20.95 -17.20 34.46
N SER A 10 21.46 -16.04 34.01
CA SER A 10 21.16 -14.74 34.61
C SER A 10 19.65 -14.45 34.61
N SER A 11 19.16 -13.75 35.64
CA SER A 11 17.75 -13.37 35.76
C SER A 11 17.22 -12.60 34.54
N THR A 12 18.10 -11.85 33.85
CA THR A 12 17.80 -11.16 32.59
C THR A 12 17.52 -12.11 31.44
N VAL A 13 18.31 -13.18 31.28
CA VAL A 13 18.09 -14.19 30.23
C VAL A 13 16.78 -14.94 30.48
N LYS A 14 16.45 -15.25 31.75
CA LYS A 14 15.16 -15.86 32.11
C LYS A 14 13.98 -14.97 31.74
N LEU A 15 14.10 -13.67 31.98
CA LEU A 15 13.05 -12.69 31.66
C LEU A 15 12.87 -12.55 30.14
N VAL A 16 13.97 -12.48 29.37
CA VAL A 16 13.91 -12.48 27.89
C VAL A 16 13.27 -13.75 27.35
N LEU A 17 13.65 -14.92 27.88
CA LEU A 17 13.04 -16.20 27.52
C LEU A 17 11.54 -16.24 27.83
N LEU A 18 11.12 -15.73 28.99
CA LEU A 18 9.71 -15.64 29.36
C LEU A 18 8.94 -14.76 28.36
N PHE A 19 9.45 -13.59 28.03
CA PHE A 19 8.82 -12.71 27.03
C PHE A 19 8.76 -13.36 25.64
N LEU A 20 9.82 -14.05 25.21
CA LEU A 20 9.84 -14.78 23.95
C LEU A 20 8.77 -15.88 23.92
N VAL A 21 8.66 -16.65 25.00
CA VAL A 21 7.66 -17.71 25.13
C VAL A 21 6.25 -17.14 25.10
N LEU A 22 5.97 -16.08 25.87
CA LEU A 22 4.66 -15.41 25.88
C LEU A 22 4.29 -14.85 24.49
N TRP A 23 5.27 -14.26 23.80
CA TRP A 23 5.08 -13.77 22.44
C TRP A 23 4.77 -14.91 21.45
N LEU A 24 5.53 -16.02 21.50
CA LEU A 24 5.28 -17.22 20.68
C LEU A 24 3.90 -17.82 20.95
N LEU A 25 3.47 -17.85 22.22
CA LEU A 25 2.17 -18.37 22.63
C LEU A 25 1.04 -17.50 22.08
N SER A 26 1.16 -16.17 22.22
CA SER A 26 0.22 -15.20 21.66
C SER A 26 0.14 -15.31 20.13
N PHE A 27 1.29 -15.36 19.46
CA PHE A 27 1.36 -15.51 18.00
C PHE A 27 0.71 -16.81 17.52
N SER A 28 1.03 -17.94 18.16
CA SER A 28 0.49 -19.25 17.81
C SER A 28 -1.01 -19.35 18.08
N SER A 29 -1.50 -18.71 19.15
CA SER A 29 -2.92 -18.64 19.48
C SER A 29 -3.70 -17.90 18.40
N ASN A 30 -3.22 -16.74 17.95
CA ASN A 30 -3.86 -16.00 16.86
C ASN A 30 -3.88 -16.82 15.57
N LEU A 31 -2.76 -17.44 15.20
CA LEU A 31 -2.68 -18.29 14.01
C LEU A 31 -3.62 -19.50 14.07
N TYR A 32 -3.81 -20.07 15.27
CA TYR A 32 -4.73 -21.18 15.49
C TYR A 32 -6.20 -20.76 15.40
N VAL A 33 -6.55 -19.59 15.94
CA VAL A 33 -7.90 -19.01 15.81
C VAL A 33 -8.22 -18.72 14.35
N ASP A 34 -7.29 -18.12 13.60
CA ASP A 34 -7.45 -17.89 12.17
C ASP A 34 -7.63 -19.22 11.42
N TRP A 35 -6.81 -20.23 11.72
CA TRP A 35 -6.94 -21.55 11.12
C TRP A 35 -8.31 -22.19 11.39
N LEU A 36 -8.83 -22.11 12.63
CA LEU A 36 -10.16 -22.60 12.97
C LEU A 36 -11.27 -21.84 12.23
N TRP A 37 -11.11 -20.53 12.07
CA TRP A 37 -12.04 -19.71 11.30
C TRP A 37 -12.06 -20.12 9.82
N PHE A 38 -10.90 -20.26 9.17
CA PHE A 38 -10.82 -20.72 7.78
C PHE A 38 -11.35 -22.16 7.62
N ALA A 39 -11.17 -23.01 8.64
CA ALA A 39 -11.72 -24.35 8.65
C ALA A 39 -13.26 -24.36 8.74
N SER A 40 -13.88 -23.45 9.51
CA SER A 40 -15.34 -23.40 9.68
C SER A 40 -16.08 -23.02 8.38
N VAL A 41 -15.39 -22.32 7.47
CA VAL A 41 -15.91 -21.91 6.15
C VAL A 41 -15.40 -22.77 4.98
N ASN A 42 -14.74 -23.91 5.24
CA ASN A 42 -14.15 -24.81 4.23
C ASN A 42 -13.04 -24.19 3.35
N PHE A 43 -12.33 -23.16 3.83
CA PHE A 43 -11.23 -22.48 3.12
C PHE A 43 -9.84 -22.80 3.71
N LYS A 44 -9.67 -23.98 4.32
CA LYS A 44 -8.41 -24.41 4.95
C LYS A 44 -7.21 -24.36 3.99
N ASP A 45 -7.39 -24.78 2.74
CA ASP A 45 -6.30 -24.82 1.74
C ASP A 45 -5.85 -23.42 1.33
N VAL A 46 -6.76 -22.43 1.33
CA VAL A 46 -6.43 -21.03 1.09
C VAL A 46 -5.54 -20.50 2.21
N PHE A 47 -5.87 -20.80 3.47
CA PHE A 47 -5.06 -20.42 4.61
C PHE A 47 -3.66 -21.04 4.57
N LEU A 48 -3.55 -22.34 4.25
CA LEU A 48 -2.25 -22.99 4.11
C LEU A 48 -1.43 -22.39 2.97
N THR A 49 -2.06 -22.10 1.82
CA THR A 49 -1.41 -21.46 0.68
C THR A 49 -0.88 -20.08 1.06
N PHE A 50 -1.69 -19.26 1.73
CA PHE A 50 -1.28 -17.97 2.26
C PHE A 50 -0.08 -18.11 3.21
N LEU A 51 -0.19 -18.99 4.21
CA LEU A 51 0.81 -19.16 5.26
C LEU A 51 2.15 -19.63 4.69
N PHE A 52 2.16 -20.69 3.87
CA PHE A 52 3.39 -21.23 3.31
C PHE A 52 4.07 -20.26 2.35
N ASN A 53 3.31 -19.52 1.54
CA ASN A 53 3.91 -18.53 0.64
C ASN A 53 4.47 -17.33 1.40
N LYS A 54 3.77 -16.82 2.41
CA LYS A 54 4.23 -15.69 3.22
C LYS A 54 5.46 -16.06 4.06
N VAL A 55 5.41 -17.19 4.77
CA VAL A 55 6.54 -17.69 5.58
C VAL A 55 7.70 -18.09 4.68
N GLY A 56 7.43 -18.78 3.56
CA GLY A 56 8.45 -19.18 2.59
C GLY A 56 9.20 -17.98 2.01
N LEU A 57 8.49 -16.92 1.61
CA LEU A 57 9.10 -15.69 1.13
C LEU A 57 9.92 -14.99 2.23
N TYR A 58 9.37 -14.89 3.45
CA TYR A 58 10.07 -14.33 4.61
C TYR A 58 11.40 -15.08 4.84
N CYS A 59 11.36 -16.42 4.94
CA CYS A 59 12.55 -17.24 5.17
C CYS A 59 13.58 -17.12 4.05
N LEU A 60 13.14 -17.10 2.79
CA LEU A 60 14.03 -16.95 1.64
C LEU A 60 14.76 -15.60 1.67
N VAL A 61 14.02 -14.50 1.82
CA VAL A 61 14.61 -13.16 1.87
C VAL A 61 15.50 -13.01 3.11
N PHE A 62 15.04 -13.51 4.27
CA PHE A 62 15.81 -13.50 5.50
C PHE A 62 17.16 -14.19 5.31
N LEU A 63 17.18 -15.39 4.72
CA LEU A 63 18.42 -16.13 4.48
C LEU A 63 19.36 -15.38 3.54
N LEU A 64 18.84 -14.86 2.42
CA LEU A 64 19.66 -14.12 1.45
C LEU A 64 20.26 -12.85 2.05
N VAL A 65 19.46 -12.04 2.76
CA VAL A 65 19.93 -10.81 3.41
C VAL A 65 20.88 -11.13 4.54
N PHE A 66 20.61 -12.18 5.34
CA PHE A 66 21.51 -12.64 6.39
C PHE A 66 22.88 -13.01 5.82
N ILE A 67 22.93 -13.76 4.71
CA ILE A 67 24.19 -14.12 4.05
C ILE A 67 24.94 -12.86 3.58
N ILE A 68 24.24 -11.92 2.94
CA ILE A 68 24.84 -10.65 2.48
C ILE A 68 25.44 -9.88 3.66
N PHE A 69 24.68 -9.71 4.75
CA PHE A 69 25.16 -9.01 5.94
C PHE A 69 26.31 -9.76 6.61
N ALA A 70 26.15 -11.05 6.86
CA ALA A 70 27.12 -11.88 7.56
C ALA A 70 28.47 -11.89 6.83
N ILE A 71 28.48 -12.03 5.50
CA ILE A 71 29.72 -12.01 4.71
C ILE A 71 30.42 -10.65 4.87
N ASN A 72 29.72 -9.53 4.62
CA ASN A 72 30.33 -8.20 4.63
C ASN A 72 30.76 -7.79 6.04
N LEU A 73 29.97 -8.11 7.06
CA LEU A 73 30.29 -7.85 8.46
C LEU A 73 31.43 -8.73 8.97
N PHE A 74 31.52 -9.98 8.50
CA PHE A 74 32.66 -10.85 8.79
C PHE A 74 33.96 -10.32 8.16
N ILE A 75 33.90 -9.84 6.91
CA ILE A 75 35.03 -9.18 6.24
C ILE A 75 35.48 -7.95 7.03
N ALA A 76 34.53 -7.09 7.44
CA ALA A 76 34.82 -5.91 8.26
C ALA A 76 35.48 -6.29 9.59
N ARG A 77 34.94 -7.30 10.29
CA ARG A 77 35.50 -7.78 11.55
C ARG A 77 36.92 -8.34 11.40
N ARG A 78 37.17 -9.16 10.36
CA ARG A 78 38.50 -9.73 10.12
C ARG A 78 39.55 -8.64 9.92
N TYR A 79 39.18 -7.57 9.22
CA TYR A 79 40.04 -6.40 9.08
C TYR A 79 40.29 -5.70 10.41
N LEU A 80 39.23 -5.44 11.20
CA LEU A 80 39.30 -4.78 12.51
C LEU A 80 40.18 -5.54 13.51
N SER A 81 40.06 -6.88 13.53
CA SER A 81 40.81 -7.76 14.45
C SER A 81 42.29 -7.85 14.12
N ASN A 82 42.68 -7.67 12.86
CA ASN A 82 44.08 -7.79 12.40
C ASN A 82 44.82 -6.45 12.41
N GLN A 83 44.16 -5.37 12.80
CA GLN A 83 44.75 -4.04 12.81
C GLN A 83 45.50 -3.85 14.12
N GLU A 84 46.82 -4.05 14.10
CA GLU A 84 47.70 -3.70 15.22
C GLU A 84 47.65 -2.18 15.43
N ASP A 85 47.64 -1.74 16.69
CA ASP A 85 47.80 -0.32 16.96
C ASP A 85 49.18 0.10 16.43
N PRO A 86 49.30 1.24 15.73
CA PRO A 86 50.60 1.71 15.30
C PRO A 86 51.48 1.78 16.55
N LEU A 87 52.48 0.91 16.62
CA LEU A 87 53.58 1.11 17.55
C LEU A 87 54.11 2.48 17.18
N TYR A 88 53.94 3.43 18.10
CA TYR A 88 54.44 4.79 17.98
C TYR A 88 55.84 4.70 17.38
N GLU A 89 55.99 5.23 16.16
CA GLU A 89 57.27 5.33 15.51
C GLU A 89 58.12 6.19 16.45
N ASN A 90 59.11 5.56 17.10
CA ASN A 90 60.05 6.27 17.94
C ASN A 90 60.77 7.24 17.01
N ASP A 91 60.38 8.51 17.05
CA ASP A 91 61.21 9.58 16.53
C ASP A 91 62.53 9.49 17.30
N PRO A 92 63.68 9.21 16.65
CA PRO A 92 64.96 9.04 17.33
C PRO A 92 65.35 10.26 18.18
N ASP A 93 64.73 11.42 17.92
CA ASP A 93 64.99 12.69 18.58
C ASP A 93 63.90 13.10 19.61
N GLN A 94 62.81 12.34 19.77
CA GLN A 94 61.78 12.63 20.78
C GLN A 94 61.24 11.35 21.46
N ASP A 95 61.79 11.03 22.64
CA ASP A 95 61.19 10.08 23.59
C ASP A 95 59.91 10.67 24.21
N ILE A 96 58.83 10.74 23.42
CA ILE A 96 57.51 11.07 23.95
C ILE A 96 56.83 9.77 24.37
N ILE A 97 56.97 9.41 25.64
CA ILE A 97 56.21 8.30 26.22
C ILE A 97 54.76 8.77 26.42
N TYR A 98 53.85 8.36 25.53
CA TYR A 98 52.43 8.56 25.71
C TYR A 98 51.92 7.67 26.86
N LEU A 99 51.87 8.21 28.07
CA LEU A 99 51.55 7.46 29.30
C LEU A 99 50.08 6.96 29.40
N ASN A 100 49.22 7.31 28.46
CA ASN A 100 47.84 6.81 28.39
C ASN A 100 47.36 6.80 26.93
N PRO A 101 47.38 5.64 26.24
CA PRO A 101 46.67 5.50 24.97
C PRO A 101 45.21 5.89 25.22
N HIS A 102 44.62 6.72 24.36
CA HIS A 102 43.18 6.98 24.41
C HIS A 102 42.42 5.66 24.21
N HIS A 103 42.03 5.04 25.32
CA HIS A 103 41.29 3.79 25.37
C HIS A 103 39.85 4.08 24.93
N ASN A 104 39.53 3.81 23.67
CA ASN A 104 38.17 3.88 23.18
C ASN A 104 37.49 2.53 23.51
N PRO A 105 36.58 2.45 24.49
CA PRO A 105 35.98 1.19 24.93
C PRO A 105 35.27 0.44 23.79
N TRP A 106 34.75 1.18 22.81
CA TRP A 106 34.10 0.62 21.63
C TRP A 106 35.07 -0.11 20.70
N LYS A 107 36.30 0.40 20.57
CA LYS A 107 37.34 -0.18 19.72
C LYS A 107 37.77 -1.55 20.25
N ASP A 108 38.02 -1.65 21.56
CA ASP A 108 38.41 -2.90 22.21
C ASP A 108 37.28 -3.93 22.20
N PHE A 109 36.04 -3.46 22.42
CA PHE A 109 34.86 -4.32 22.31
C PHE A 109 34.67 -4.89 20.90
N LEU A 110 34.81 -4.07 19.85
CA LEU A 110 34.65 -4.50 18.44
C LEU A 110 35.76 -5.46 17.97
N ARG A 111 36.96 -5.40 18.58
CA ARG A 111 38.07 -6.32 18.31
C ARG A 111 37.99 -7.64 19.11
N GLY A 112 37.25 -7.66 20.21
CA GLY A 112 37.15 -8.82 21.10
C GLY A 112 36.53 -10.08 20.48
N LYS A 113 36.73 -11.23 21.15
CA LYS A 113 36.11 -12.52 20.75
C LYS A 113 34.59 -12.48 20.81
N THR A 114 34.05 -11.72 21.76
CA THR A 114 32.60 -11.48 21.94
C THR A 114 31.99 -10.67 20.80
N ALA A 115 32.78 -9.88 20.06
CA ALA A 115 32.28 -9.11 18.92
C ALA A 115 31.63 -10.00 17.85
N THR A 116 32.06 -11.26 17.69
CA THR A 116 31.43 -12.22 16.76
C THR A 116 29.91 -12.26 16.93
N TRP A 117 29.46 -12.32 18.19
CA TRP A 117 28.05 -12.37 18.53
C TRP A 117 27.32 -11.05 18.24
N LEU A 118 28.02 -9.92 18.39
CA LEU A 118 27.49 -8.62 17.99
C LEU A 118 27.29 -8.55 16.47
N PHE A 119 28.30 -8.86 15.66
CA PHE A 119 28.19 -8.82 14.19
C PHE A 119 27.14 -9.82 13.67
N LEU A 120 27.04 -11.00 14.29
CA LEU A 120 25.98 -11.97 14.00
C LEU A 120 24.60 -11.43 14.40
N GLY A 121 24.48 -10.81 15.57
CA GLY A 121 23.26 -10.15 16.03
C GLY A 121 22.81 -9.03 15.12
N ILE A 122 23.74 -8.18 14.63
CA ILE A 122 23.46 -7.12 13.65
C ILE A 122 23.04 -7.73 12.31
N SER A 123 23.67 -8.83 11.88
CA SER A 123 23.28 -9.54 10.64
C SER A 123 21.87 -10.11 10.74
N LEU A 124 21.53 -10.73 11.87
CA LEU A 124 20.19 -11.25 12.16
C LEU A 124 19.17 -10.11 12.20
N LEU A 125 19.51 -8.98 12.85
CA LEU A 125 18.63 -7.82 12.93
C LEU A 125 18.39 -7.21 11.54
N GLY A 126 19.43 -7.02 10.73
CA GLY A 126 19.30 -6.52 9.36
C GLY A 126 18.45 -7.43 8.49
N ALA A 127 18.67 -8.75 8.57
CA ALA A 127 17.86 -9.75 7.89
C ALA A 127 16.39 -9.69 8.32
N PHE A 128 16.14 -9.64 9.64
CA PHE A 128 14.80 -9.52 10.21
C PHE A 128 14.06 -8.27 9.72
N LEU A 129 14.71 -7.10 9.73
CA LEU A 129 14.10 -5.84 9.31
C LEU A 129 13.69 -5.87 7.84
N VAL A 130 14.59 -6.34 6.96
CA VAL A 130 14.29 -6.41 5.51
C VAL A 130 13.26 -7.48 5.20
N SER A 131 13.39 -8.68 5.75
CA SER A 131 12.48 -9.80 5.46
C SER A 131 11.06 -9.55 5.98
N SER A 132 10.92 -8.83 7.09
CA SER A 132 9.60 -8.47 7.65
C SER A 132 8.78 -7.64 6.65
N VAL A 133 9.40 -6.63 6.02
CA VAL A 133 8.74 -5.81 5.00
C VAL A 133 8.52 -6.61 3.70
N ALA A 134 9.48 -7.46 3.34
CA ALA A 134 9.40 -8.24 2.11
C ALA A 134 8.26 -9.28 2.14
N ALA A 135 7.97 -9.87 3.30
CA ALA A 135 6.93 -10.90 3.45
C ALA A 135 5.52 -10.40 3.10
N ASP A 136 5.24 -9.10 3.25
CA ASP A 136 3.95 -8.52 2.88
C ASP A 136 3.74 -8.45 1.36
N ASN A 137 4.81 -8.63 0.57
CA ASN A 137 4.76 -8.67 -0.89
C ASN A 137 4.57 -10.10 -1.46
N TRP A 138 4.13 -11.06 -0.64
CA TRP A 138 3.90 -12.44 -1.09
C TRP A 138 2.89 -12.52 -2.25
N ILE A 139 1.88 -11.65 -2.28
CA ILE A 139 0.92 -11.56 -3.39
C ILE A 139 1.62 -11.17 -4.69
N VAL A 140 2.55 -10.21 -4.66
CA VAL A 140 3.31 -9.78 -5.84
C VAL A 140 4.15 -10.93 -6.40
N VAL A 141 4.77 -11.72 -5.52
CA VAL A 141 5.54 -12.90 -5.93
C VAL A 141 4.62 -13.96 -6.55
N GLN A 142 3.48 -14.24 -5.93
CA GLN A 142 2.52 -15.20 -6.47
C GLN A 142 1.91 -14.76 -7.80
N GLN A 143 1.60 -13.47 -7.95
CA GLN A 143 1.14 -12.86 -9.20
C GLN A 143 2.18 -13.00 -10.31
N TYR A 144 3.47 -12.90 -9.99
CA TYR A 144 4.55 -13.12 -10.96
C TYR A 144 4.71 -14.59 -11.34
N VAL A 145 4.64 -15.49 -10.38
CA VAL A 145 4.77 -16.94 -10.62
C VAL A 145 3.60 -17.46 -11.45
N ASN A 146 2.39 -17.00 -11.16
CA ASN A 146 1.15 -17.41 -11.83
C ASN A 146 0.68 -16.39 -12.89
N ARG A 147 1.61 -15.61 -13.46
CA ARG A 147 1.28 -14.56 -14.43
C ARG A 147 0.67 -15.14 -15.70
N VAL A 148 -0.26 -14.40 -16.29
CA VAL A 148 -0.89 -14.71 -17.58
C VAL A 148 -0.73 -13.55 -18.55
N ALA A 149 -0.68 -13.84 -19.85
CA ALA A 149 -0.72 -12.80 -20.87
C ALA A 149 -2.12 -12.20 -20.95
N VAL A 150 -2.21 -10.88 -21.06
CA VAL A 150 -3.49 -10.18 -21.21
C VAL A 150 -3.95 -10.21 -22.68
N GLY A 151 -3.00 -10.17 -23.62
CA GLY A 151 -3.26 -10.15 -25.06
C GLY A 151 -3.35 -8.76 -25.67
N THR A 152 -3.32 -7.71 -24.85
CA THR A 152 -3.30 -6.30 -25.27
C THR A 152 -1.93 -5.71 -24.97
N THR A 153 -1.36 -4.98 -25.94
CA THR A 153 -0.03 -4.36 -25.81
C THR A 153 -0.12 -2.86 -25.59
N ASP A 154 0.78 -2.30 -24.80
CA ASP A 154 0.89 -0.87 -24.61
C ASP A 154 1.49 -0.18 -25.87
N PRO A 155 1.02 1.03 -26.23
CA PRO A 155 1.43 1.69 -27.47
C PRO A 155 2.82 2.35 -27.40
N ILE A 156 3.43 2.47 -26.21
CA ILE A 156 4.68 3.23 -26.01
C ILE A 156 5.90 2.31 -26.02
N PHE A 157 5.85 1.20 -25.28
CA PHE A 157 6.94 0.23 -25.10
C PHE A 157 6.67 -1.11 -25.79
N ASN A 158 5.47 -1.30 -26.35
CA ASN A 158 5.07 -2.51 -27.05
C ASN A 158 5.23 -3.78 -26.18
N LYS A 159 4.81 -3.68 -24.92
CA LYS A 159 4.75 -4.76 -23.93
C LYS A 159 3.30 -5.13 -23.67
N ASP A 160 3.05 -6.43 -23.47
CA ASP A 160 1.75 -6.91 -23.01
C ASP A 160 1.38 -6.28 -21.66
N LEU A 161 0.11 -5.92 -21.45
CA LEU A 161 -0.33 -5.31 -20.19
C LEU A 161 -0.02 -6.19 -18.96
N GLY A 162 0.04 -7.52 -19.12
CA GLY A 162 0.44 -8.46 -18.08
C GLY A 162 1.87 -8.22 -17.57
N PHE A 163 2.76 -7.65 -18.38
CA PHE A 163 4.08 -7.21 -17.93
C PHE A 163 3.96 -6.17 -16.82
N TYR A 164 3.06 -5.19 -16.97
CA TYR A 164 2.91 -4.09 -16.01
C TYR A 164 2.19 -4.54 -14.73
N PHE A 165 1.21 -5.43 -14.85
CA PHE A 165 0.48 -5.96 -13.70
C PHE A 165 1.32 -6.91 -12.85
N PHE A 166 2.14 -7.75 -13.48
CA PHE A 166 2.84 -8.85 -12.80
C PHE A 166 4.36 -8.67 -12.77
N ASN A 167 5.01 -8.65 -13.93
CA ASN A 167 6.48 -8.64 -14.03
C ASN A 167 7.11 -7.38 -13.44
N LEU A 168 6.58 -6.21 -13.78
CA LEU A 168 7.13 -4.93 -13.34
C LEU A 168 7.02 -4.77 -11.82
N LYS A 169 5.88 -5.15 -11.22
CA LYS A 169 5.70 -5.12 -9.76
C LYS A 169 6.69 -6.05 -9.06
N PHE A 170 6.91 -7.24 -9.60
CA PHE A 170 7.91 -8.17 -9.06
C PHE A 170 9.35 -7.65 -9.21
N TYR A 171 9.72 -7.08 -10.35
CA TYR A 171 11.05 -6.50 -10.53
C TYR A 171 11.29 -5.31 -9.59
N GLN A 172 10.25 -4.50 -9.35
CA GLN A 172 10.31 -3.42 -8.36
C GLN A 172 10.46 -3.94 -6.92
N PHE A 173 9.77 -5.04 -6.58
CA PHE A 173 9.94 -5.71 -5.29
C PHE A 173 11.37 -6.24 -5.10
N VAL A 174 11.95 -6.88 -6.12
CA VAL A 174 13.34 -7.36 -6.08
C VAL A 174 14.31 -6.19 -5.94
N TYR A 175 14.14 -5.15 -6.77
CA TYR A 175 14.95 -3.94 -6.71
C TYR A 175 14.88 -3.26 -5.33
N SER A 176 13.68 -3.04 -4.78
CA SER A 176 13.50 -2.35 -3.50
C SER A 176 14.10 -3.15 -2.33
N THR A 177 13.94 -4.48 -2.33
CA THR A 177 14.50 -5.38 -1.32
C THR A 177 16.03 -5.38 -1.36
N LEU A 178 16.63 -5.47 -2.55
CA LEU A 178 18.09 -5.42 -2.69
C LEU A 178 18.64 -4.03 -2.34
N MET A 179 17.97 -2.97 -2.79
CA MET A 179 18.40 -1.59 -2.55
C MET A 179 18.35 -1.25 -1.06
N SER A 180 17.26 -1.59 -0.36
CA SER A 180 17.16 -1.37 1.08
C SER A 180 18.20 -2.18 1.86
N SER A 181 18.46 -3.44 1.46
CA SER A 181 19.50 -4.28 2.05
C SER A 181 20.89 -3.65 1.91
N LEU A 182 21.25 -3.22 0.70
CA LEU A 182 22.57 -2.62 0.44
C LEU A 182 22.74 -1.27 1.14
N VAL A 183 21.72 -0.42 1.14
CA VAL A 183 21.76 0.88 1.84
C VAL A 183 21.87 0.68 3.35
N LEU A 184 21.08 -0.22 3.94
CA LEU A 184 21.16 -0.53 5.37
C LEU A 184 22.54 -1.09 5.72
N LEU A 185 23.06 -2.04 4.93
CA LEU A 185 24.41 -2.57 5.11
C LEU A 185 25.48 -1.48 5.01
N PHE A 186 25.36 -0.58 4.04
CA PHE A 186 26.29 0.54 3.86
C PHE A 186 26.31 1.46 5.09
N VAL A 187 25.15 1.82 5.62
CA VAL A 187 25.02 2.63 6.85
C VAL A 187 25.64 1.91 8.04
N VAL A 188 25.34 0.61 8.22
CA VAL A 188 25.91 -0.20 9.30
C VAL A 188 27.44 -0.26 9.21
N LEU A 189 28.00 -0.48 8.01
CA LEU A 189 29.44 -0.50 7.80
C LEU A 189 30.09 0.85 8.08
N ILE A 190 29.46 1.96 7.68
CA ILE A 190 29.93 3.32 8.00
C ILE A 190 30.02 3.49 9.51
N VAL A 191 28.96 3.13 10.25
CA VAL A 191 28.94 3.25 11.72
C VAL A 191 30.05 2.42 12.35
N ILE A 192 30.21 1.16 11.92
CA ILE A 192 31.24 0.26 12.47
C ILE A 192 32.65 0.82 12.21
N TYR A 193 32.92 1.32 11.02
CA TYR A 193 34.23 1.90 10.70
C TYR A 193 34.50 3.23 11.41
N LEU A 194 33.47 4.06 11.60
CA LEU A 194 33.57 5.31 12.37
C LEU A 194 33.80 5.07 13.86
N LEU A 195 33.28 3.97 14.43
CA LEU A 195 33.50 3.63 15.84
C LEU A 195 34.92 3.10 16.11
N ASN A 196 35.57 2.51 15.10
CA ASN A 196 36.92 1.95 15.23
C ASN A 196 38.04 2.95 14.93
N VAL A 197 37.82 3.86 13.99
CA VAL A 197 38.82 4.83 13.51
C VAL A 197 38.41 6.23 13.98
N SER A 198 39.36 7.12 14.30
CA SER A 198 39.00 8.52 14.58
C SER A 198 38.24 9.11 13.39
N SER A 199 37.23 9.95 13.65
CA SER A 199 36.45 10.62 12.59
C SER A 199 37.37 11.33 11.59
N ALA A 200 38.50 11.86 12.06
CA ALA A 200 39.55 12.48 11.26
C ALA A 200 40.36 11.51 10.36
N ALA A 201 40.40 10.20 10.60
CA ALA A 201 41.04 9.25 9.68
C ALA A 201 40.04 8.66 8.66
N LEU A 202 38.73 8.73 8.93
CA LEU A 202 37.69 8.42 7.95
C LEU A 202 37.36 9.62 7.04
N ILE A 203 37.37 10.85 7.59
CA ILE A 203 36.97 12.11 6.94
C ILE A 203 38.16 13.09 6.72
N GLY A 204 39.31 12.88 7.35
CA GLY A 204 40.52 13.70 7.16
C GLY A 204 41.49 13.06 6.17
N ASN A 205 42.81 13.21 6.38
CA ASN A 205 43.86 13.14 5.35
C ASN A 205 43.59 12.12 4.23
N TRP A 206 43.02 12.62 3.12
CA TRP A 206 42.42 11.81 2.07
C TRP A 206 43.42 11.09 1.16
N LYS A 207 44.73 11.23 1.44
CA LYS A 207 45.81 10.63 0.66
C LYS A 207 46.00 9.13 0.96
N GLU A 208 45.54 8.64 2.10
CA GLU A 208 45.66 7.22 2.45
C GLU A 208 44.34 6.48 2.22
N PHE A 209 44.32 5.64 1.19
CA PHE A 209 43.19 4.78 0.89
C PHE A 209 43.28 3.50 1.74
N THR A 210 42.44 3.42 2.77
CA THR A 210 42.37 2.27 3.67
C THR A 210 41.44 1.20 3.14
N PHE A 211 41.59 -0.04 3.61
CA PHE A 211 40.68 -1.15 3.28
C PHE A 211 39.20 -0.79 3.53
N ALA A 212 38.91 -0.07 4.62
CA ALA A 212 37.56 0.38 4.94
C ALA A 212 36.95 1.26 3.84
N LYS A 213 37.73 2.18 3.25
CA LYS A 213 37.30 3.01 2.12
C LYS A 213 37.03 2.16 0.88
N GLY A 214 37.87 1.14 0.62
CA GLY A 214 37.68 0.18 -0.48
C GLY A 214 36.42 -0.67 -0.32
N HIS A 215 36.19 -1.23 0.86
CA HIS A 215 35.00 -2.02 1.14
C HIS A 215 33.71 -1.20 1.01
N LEU A 216 33.69 0.02 1.57
CA LEU A 216 32.56 0.94 1.40
C LEU A 216 32.37 1.35 -0.08
N ALA A 217 33.45 1.55 -0.83
CA ALA A 217 33.38 1.85 -2.26
C ALA A 217 32.75 0.69 -3.07
N VAL A 218 33.05 -0.56 -2.74
CA VAL A 218 32.42 -1.73 -3.39
C VAL A 218 30.91 -1.76 -3.14
N ILE A 219 30.48 -1.57 -1.89
CA ILE A 219 29.04 -1.53 -1.57
C ILE A 219 28.36 -0.34 -2.26
N LEU A 220 29.00 0.83 -2.27
CA LEU A 220 28.49 2.01 -2.97
C LEU A 220 28.39 1.79 -4.48
N ALA A 221 29.36 1.13 -5.10
CA ALA A 221 29.32 0.76 -6.51
C ALA A 221 28.14 -0.19 -6.79
N LEU A 222 27.90 -1.19 -5.94
CA LEU A 222 26.73 -2.07 -6.06
C LEU A 222 25.40 -1.29 -5.95
N ILE A 223 25.32 -0.31 -5.05
CA ILE A 223 24.16 0.58 -4.92
C ILE A 223 23.93 1.36 -6.23
N PHE A 224 24.97 1.95 -6.82
CA PHE A 224 24.84 2.70 -8.08
C PHE A 224 24.55 1.79 -9.29
N ALA A 225 25.09 0.59 -9.32
CA ALA A 225 24.79 -0.42 -10.33
C ALA A 225 23.30 -0.79 -10.27
N LEU A 226 22.82 -1.07 -9.06
CA LEU A 226 21.41 -1.37 -8.82
C LEU A 226 20.52 -0.17 -9.14
N LYS A 227 20.96 1.05 -8.79
CA LYS A 227 20.25 2.30 -9.12
C LYS A 227 20.10 2.50 -10.63
N SER A 228 21.10 2.12 -11.43
CA SER A 228 21.01 2.11 -12.89
C SER A 228 19.86 1.21 -13.37
N TRP A 229 19.76 -0.02 -12.84
CA TRP A 229 18.62 -0.90 -13.12
C TRP A 229 17.29 -0.31 -12.65
N GLY A 230 17.28 0.36 -11.49
CA GLY A 230 16.11 1.11 -11.00
C GLY A 230 15.62 2.17 -11.97
N TYR A 231 16.54 2.93 -12.62
CA TYR A 231 16.15 3.89 -13.65
C TYR A 231 15.51 3.23 -14.87
N LEU A 232 16.01 2.05 -15.28
CA LEU A 232 15.36 1.26 -16.33
C LEU A 232 13.95 0.85 -15.93
N LEU A 233 13.73 0.34 -14.72
CA LEU A 233 12.39 -0.02 -14.23
C LEU A 233 11.46 1.21 -14.19
N ASN A 234 11.98 2.37 -13.80
CA ASN A 234 11.22 3.62 -13.78
C ASN A 234 10.77 4.07 -15.17
N THR A 235 11.44 3.66 -16.26
CA THR A 235 10.95 3.98 -17.61
C THR A 235 9.57 3.41 -17.87
N TYR A 236 9.33 2.18 -17.41
CA TYR A 236 8.02 1.51 -17.53
C TYR A 236 6.99 2.09 -16.57
N GLN A 237 7.42 2.66 -15.44
CA GLN A 237 6.51 3.34 -14.50
C GLN A 237 5.89 4.62 -15.07
N LEU A 238 6.42 5.17 -16.17
CA LEU A 238 5.84 6.37 -16.81
C LEU A 238 4.38 6.15 -17.23
N LEU A 239 3.97 4.91 -17.52
CA LEU A 239 2.57 4.59 -17.82
C LEU A 239 1.62 4.70 -16.61
N PHE A 240 2.15 4.87 -15.40
CA PHE A 240 1.39 5.09 -14.16
C PHE A 240 1.55 6.53 -13.65
N SER A 241 2.00 7.46 -14.51
CA SER A 241 2.13 8.88 -14.15
C SER A 241 0.77 9.49 -13.83
N GLN A 242 0.71 10.26 -12.74
CA GLN A 242 -0.49 10.99 -12.29
C GLN A 242 -0.33 12.50 -12.42
N ASN A 243 0.74 12.97 -13.06
CA ASN A 243 1.13 14.38 -13.03
C ASN A 243 0.49 15.23 -14.14
N GLY A 244 -0.33 14.62 -15.01
CA GLY A 244 -0.93 15.26 -16.18
C GLY A 244 -2.44 15.36 -16.11
N LEU A 245 -3.06 15.75 -17.23
CA LEU A 245 -4.52 15.80 -17.41
C LEU A 245 -5.18 14.41 -17.33
N ILE A 246 -4.40 13.35 -17.52
CA ILE A 246 -4.82 11.96 -17.54
C ILE A 246 -3.94 11.11 -16.64
N PHE A 247 -4.47 9.99 -16.19
CA PHE A 247 -3.67 8.90 -15.62
C PHE A 247 -2.96 8.17 -16.77
N GLY A 248 -1.64 8.28 -16.84
CA GLY A 248 -0.85 7.70 -17.92
C GLY A 248 0.29 8.60 -18.39
N ALA A 249 1.09 8.09 -19.33
CA ALA A 249 2.20 8.84 -19.88
C ALA A 249 1.71 9.95 -20.83
N THR A 250 2.15 11.18 -20.57
CA THR A 250 1.91 12.37 -21.41
C THR A 250 3.05 12.61 -22.40
N TYR A 251 2.91 13.61 -23.29
CA TYR A 251 3.97 14.00 -24.21
C TYR A 251 5.30 14.28 -23.50
N THR A 252 5.26 15.04 -22.40
CA THR A 252 6.45 15.35 -21.61
C THR A 252 7.06 14.12 -20.95
N ASP A 253 6.25 13.15 -20.53
CA ASP A 253 6.74 11.91 -19.94
C ASP A 253 7.51 11.08 -20.98
N VAL A 254 6.95 10.94 -22.19
CA VAL A 254 7.55 10.12 -23.26
C VAL A 254 8.77 10.78 -23.89
N HIS A 255 8.77 12.10 -24.10
CA HIS A 255 9.87 12.77 -24.79
C HIS A 255 10.93 13.37 -23.86
N ALA A 256 10.56 13.78 -22.64
CA ALA A 256 11.51 14.37 -21.70
C ALA A 256 11.89 13.42 -20.56
N ARG A 257 10.93 12.89 -19.81
CA ARG A 257 11.24 12.05 -18.64
C ARG A 257 11.87 10.71 -19.04
N LEU A 258 11.40 10.08 -20.10
CA LEU A 258 11.99 8.84 -20.61
C LEU A 258 13.46 9.04 -21.00
N LEU A 259 13.78 10.14 -21.68
CA LEU A 259 15.15 10.49 -22.03
C LEU A 259 16.00 10.75 -20.78
N ALA A 260 15.47 11.50 -19.82
CA ALA A 260 16.12 11.75 -18.54
C ALA A 260 16.47 10.46 -17.79
N LEU A 261 15.54 9.51 -17.71
CA LEU A 261 15.75 8.21 -17.08
C LEU A 261 16.82 7.39 -17.80
N LYS A 262 16.84 7.39 -19.14
CA LYS A 262 17.89 6.71 -19.94
C LYS A 262 19.27 7.33 -19.69
N ILE A 263 19.37 8.66 -19.62
CA ILE A 263 20.62 9.35 -19.31
C ILE A 263 21.06 9.01 -17.89
N LEU A 264 20.16 9.06 -16.91
CA LEU A 264 20.47 8.74 -15.52
C LEU A 264 20.90 7.28 -15.32
N MET A 265 20.30 6.35 -16.05
CA MET A 265 20.74 4.95 -16.11
C MET A 265 22.21 4.86 -16.54
N ILE A 266 22.59 5.51 -17.63
CA ILE A 266 23.97 5.52 -18.15
C ILE A 266 24.91 6.21 -17.17
N VAL A 267 24.54 7.38 -16.64
CA VAL A 267 25.37 8.13 -15.68
C VAL A 267 25.60 7.32 -14.40
N SER A 268 24.59 6.64 -13.85
CA SER A 268 24.77 5.77 -12.69
C SER A 268 25.69 4.58 -12.99
N LEU A 269 25.66 4.03 -14.20
CA LEU A 269 26.60 2.99 -14.61
C LEU A 269 28.03 3.53 -14.72
N LEU A 270 28.22 4.74 -15.27
CA LEU A 270 29.52 5.40 -15.32
C LEU A 270 30.06 5.69 -13.91
N VAL A 271 29.22 6.18 -12.99
CA VAL A 271 29.61 6.38 -11.59
C VAL A 271 30.02 5.07 -10.94
N THR A 272 29.30 3.97 -11.20
CA THR A 272 29.69 2.64 -10.74
C THR A 272 31.11 2.29 -11.19
N VAL A 273 31.41 2.45 -12.48
CA VAL A 273 32.74 2.18 -13.05
C VAL A 273 33.80 3.09 -12.43
N VAL A 274 33.52 4.38 -12.27
CA VAL A 274 34.44 5.34 -11.63
C VAL A 274 34.75 4.94 -10.18
N ILE A 275 33.75 4.52 -9.40
CA ILE A 275 33.95 4.07 -8.01
C ILE A 275 34.82 2.82 -7.98
N LEU A 276 34.60 1.85 -8.88
CA LEU A 276 35.40 0.63 -8.97
C LEU A 276 36.84 0.90 -9.39
N ILE A 277 37.07 1.76 -10.40
CA ILE A 277 38.42 2.18 -10.81
C ILE A 277 39.12 2.90 -9.66
N ASN A 278 38.37 3.71 -8.89
CA ASN A 278 38.91 4.44 -7.76
C ASN A 278 39.44 3.53 -6.63
N ILE A 279 39.04 2.26 -6.57
CA ILE A 279 39.63 1.28 -5.64
C ILE A 279 41.14 1.13 -5.88
N PHE A 280 41.58 1.23 -7.14
CA PHE A 280 42.99 1.12 -7.54
C PHE A 280 43.69 2.48 -7.62
N VAL A 281 42.98 3.52 -8.07
CA VAL A 281 43.55 4.88 -8.23
C VAL A 281 43.64 5.64 -6.90
N GLN A 282 42.83 5.24 -5.90
CA GLN A 282 42.93 5.71 -4.52
C GLN A 282 42.70 7.23 -4.34
N LYS A 283 41.85 7.86 -5.18
CA LYS A 283 41.55 9.31 -5.15
C LYS A 283 40.08 9.58 -4.85
N LEU A 284 39.72 9.80 -3.59
CA LEU A 284 38.32 9.97 -3.19
C LEU A 284 37.57 11.09 -3.94
N ASN A 285 38.26 12.15 -4.36
CA ASN A 285 37.66 13.23 -5.14
C ASN A 285 36.88 12.71 -6.36
N TRP A 286 37.32 11.61 -6.99
CA TRP A 286 36.64 11.01 -8.14
C TRP A 286 35.26 10.47 -7.77
N VAL A 287 35.14 9.86 -6.58
CA VAL A 287 33.86 9.37 -6.04
C VAL A 287 32.94 10.54 -5.71
N VAL A 288 33.46 11.57 -5.03
CA VAL A 288 32.68 12.76 -4.66
C VAL A 288 32.20 13.50 -5.90
N PHE A 289 33.07 13.73 -6.88
CA PHE A 289 32.69 14.35 -8.15
C PHE A 289 31.73 13.49 -8.96
N GLY A 290 31.91 12.17 -8.98
CA GLY A 290 31.00 11.25 -9.67
C GLY A 290 29.59 11.28 -9.08
N VAL A 291 29.47 11.16 -7.76
CA VAL A 291 28.19 11.24 -7.05
C VAL A 291 27.56 12.63 -7.19
N GLY A 292 28.36 13.69 -7.05
CA GLY A 292 27.90 15.08 -7.23
C GLY A 292 27.41 15.37 -8.64
N ALA A 293 28.13 14.90 -9.66
CA ALA A 293 27.74 15.02 -11.07
C ALA A 293 26.45 14.26 -11.34
N TRP A 294 26.32 13.02 -10.87
CA TRP A 294 25.07 12.26 -10.96
C TRP A 294 23.90 13.00 -10.32
N MET A 295 24.10 13.59 -9.13
CA MET A 295 23.06 14.35 -8.43
C MET A 295 22.65 15.61 -9.21
N ALA A 296 23.62 16.35 -9.75
CA ALA A 296 23.36 17.51 -10.60
C ALA A 296 22.56 17.13 -11.85
N VAL A 297 22.98 16.07 -12.55
CA VAL A 297 22.26 15.54 -13.72
C VAL A 297 20.85 15.08 -13.31
N ALA A 298 20.68 14.45 -12.15
CA ALA A 298 19.38 14.01 -11.66
C ALA A 298 18.42 15.17 -11.42
N LEU A 299 18.90 16.28 -10.85
CA LEU A 299 18.09 17.48 -10.63
C LEU A 299 17.72 18.15 -11.96
N ILE A 300 18.70 18.31 -12.86
CA ILE A 300 18.49 18.98 -14.16
C ILE A 300 17.57 18.14 -15.04
N MET A 301 17.92 16.87 -15.27
CA MET A 301 17.19 16.00 -16.19
C MET A 301 15.89 15.49 -15.59
N GLY A 302 15.84 15.23 -14.28
CA GLY A 302 14.65 14.70 -13.61
C GLY A 302 13.56 15.73 -13.38
N SER A 303 13.92 17.00 -13.16
CA SER A 303 12.96 18.05 -12.78
C SER A 303 12.95 19.21 -13.77
N ALA A 304 14.10 19.87 -13.99
CA ALA A 304 14.15 21.10 -14.77
C ALA A 304 13.81 20.88 -16.25
N TYR A 305 14.39 19.85 -16.88
CA TYR A 305 14.20 19.58 -18.30
C TYR A 305 12.75 19.22 -18.67
N PRO A 306 12.05 18.29 -17.97
CA PRO A 306 10.63 18.04 -18.19
C PRO A 306 9.77 19.27 -17.94
N ALA A 307 10.05 20.05 -16.89
CA ALA A 307 9.29 21.26 -16.59
C ALA A 307 9.42 22.31 -17.71
N LEU A 308 10.62 22.50 -18.26
CA LEU A 308 10.85 23.40 -19.38
C LEU A 308 10.15 22.90 -20.65
N MET A 309 10.22 21.60 -20.94
CA MET A 309 9.50 21.00 -22.07
C MET A 309 7.98 21.23 -21.94
N GLN A 310 7.42 20.98 -20.75
CA GLN A 310 6.00 21.20 -20.48
C GLN A 310 5.62 22.68 -20.70
N LYS A 311 6.38 23.61 -20.11
CA LYS A 311 6.05 25.03 -20.13
C LYS A 311 6.27 25.70 -21.49
N LEU A 312 7.33 25.32 -22.20
CA LEU A 312 7.75 26.03 -23.42
C LEU A 312 7.27 25.35 -24.72
N ILE A 313 6.99 24.04 -24.70
CA ILE A 313 6.65 23.28 -25.91
C ILE A 313 5.24 22.70 -25.82
N VAL A 314 4.85 22.10 -24.69
CA VAL A 314 3.54 21.46 -24.56
C VAL A 314 2.44 22.48 -24.33
N GLN A 315 2.50 23.27 -23.26
CA GLN A 315 1.44 24.22 -22.90
C GLN A 315 1.04 25.20 -24.03
N PRO A 316 1.96 25.74 -24.85
CA PRO A 316 1.58 26.60 -25.97
C PRO A 316 0.76 25.91 -27.07
N ASN A 317 0.83 24.58 -27.17
CA ASN A 317 0.12 23.79 -28.18
C ASN A 317 -0.34 22.44 -27.60
N GLU A 318 -1.00 22.49 -26.45
CA GLU A 318 -1.25 21.31 -25.62
C GLU A 318 -2.13 20.28 -26.33
N PHE A 319 -3.20 20.74 -26.99
CA PHE A 319 -4.12 19.86 -27.71
C PHE A 319 -3.38 18.97 -28.73
N ASN A 320 -2.57 19.56 -29.62
CA ASN A 320 -1.90 18.78 -30.67
C ASN A 320 -0.79 17.88 -30.10
N LYS A 321 -0.12 18.30 -29.02
CA LYS A 321 0.95 17.53 -28.38
C LYS A 321 0.43 16.35 -27.56
N GLU A 322 -0.67 16.56 -26.84
CA GLU A 322 -1.25 15.54 -25.95
C GLU A 322 -2.29 14.66 -26.65
N LYS A 323 -2.85 15.08 -27.80
CA LYS A 323 -3.87 14.32 -28.56
C LYS A 323 -3.62 12.81 -28.65
N PRO A 324 -2.46 12.30 -29.12
CA PRO A 324 -2.26 10.85 -29.24
C PRO A 324 -2.30 10.14 -27.88
N TYR A 325 -1.78 10.76 -26.83
CA TYR A 325 -1.79 10.20 -25.48
C TYR A 325 -3.19 10.20 -24.87
N LEU A 326 -3.99 11.24 -25.14
CA LEU A 326 -5.40 11.32 -24.75
C LEU A 326 -6.23 10.27 -25.48
N GLU A 327 -6.02 10.07 -26.78
CA GLU A 327 -6.70 9.03 -27.57
C GLU A 327 -6.42 7.64 -27.01
N HIS A 328 -5.16 7.34 -26.68
CA HIS A 328 -4.79 6.10 -26.00
C HIS A 328 -5.48 5.97 -24.65
N ALA A 329 -5.42 6.99 -23.80
CA ALA A 329 -6.05 6.95 -22.48
C ALA A 329 -7.57 6.71 -22.55
N ILE A 330 -8.26 7.38 -23.47
CA ILE A 330 -9.70 7.18 -23.71
C ILE A 330 -9.95 5.74 -24.17
N ALA A 331 -9.18 5.25 -25.15
CA ALA A 331 -9.35 3.89 -25.67
C ALA A 331 -9.16 2.82 -24.59
N PHE A 332 -8.06 2.89 -23.82
CA PHE A 332 -7.78 1.93 -22.74
C PHE A 332 -8.76 2.07 -21.57
N THR A 333 -9.24 3.27 -21.26
CA THR A 333 -10.28 3.47 -20.24
C THR A 333 -11.59 2.83 -20.69
N ARG A 334 -12.02 3.09 -21.93
CA ARG A 334 -13.23 2.47 -22.48
C ARG A 334 -13.14 0.95 -22.47
N GLN A 335 -12.00 0.38 -22.88
CA GLN A 335 -11.76 -1.06 -22.84
C GLN A 335 -11.80 -1.61 -21.42
N ALA A 336 -11.16 -0.94 -20.46
CA ALA A 336 -11.11 -1.38 -19.05
C ALA A 336 -12.50 -1.44 -18.41
N TYR A 337 -13.36 -0.47 -18.73
CA TYR A 337 -14.75 -0.42 -18.25
C TYR A 337 -15.75 -1.10 -19.19
N ALA A 338 -15.27 -1.79 -20.24
CA ALA A 338 -16.10 -2.43 -21.26
C ALA A 338 -17.09 -1.49 -22.00
N LEU A 339 -16.81 -0.19 -22.03
CA LEU A 339 -17.63 0.83 -22.70
C LEU A 339 -17.46 0.81 -24.22
N ASP A 340 -16.40 0.17 -24.72
CA ASP A 340 -16.21 -0.15 -26.13
C ASP A 340 -17.21 -1.19 -26.65
N ARG A 341 -17.89 -1.91 -25.75
CA ARG A 341 -18.93 -2.90 -26.06
C ARG A 341 -20.35 -2.42 -25.74
N ALA A 342 -20.49 -1.19 -25.24
CA ALA A 342 -21.80 -0.63 -24.91
C ALA A 342 -22.58 -0.29 -26.19
N GLU A 343 -23.86 -0.65 -26.22
CA GLU A 343 -24.78 -0.27 -27.29
C GLU A 343 -25.36 1.11 -26.97
N GLU A 344 -25.14 2.07 -27.86
CA GLU A 344 -25.76 3.39 -27.76
C GLU A 344 -27.17 3.31 -28.37
N ARG A 345 -28.19 3.56 -27.55
CA ARG A 345 -29.58 3.64 -28.00
C ARG A 345 -30.07 5.07 -27.87
N GLU A 346 -30.36 5.68 -29.02
CA GLU A 346 -30.99 6.99 -29.05
C GLU A 346 -32.45 6.87 -28.60
N PHE A 347 -32.79 7.50 -27.47
CA PHE A 347 -34.18 7.59 -27.01
C PHE A 347 -34.82 8.84 -27.60
N LYS A 348 -35.65 8.67 -28.62
CA LYS A 348 -36.41 9.77 -29.23
C LYS A 348 -37.61 10.08 -28.36
N VAL A 349 -37.66 11.31 -27.84
CA VAL A 349 -38.81 11.81 -27.06
C VAL A 349 -39.94 12.12 -28.02
N ASP A 350 -41.08 11.44 -27.86
CA ASP A 350 -42.32 11.76 -28.55
C ASP A 350 -43.06 12.87 -27.77
N TYR A 351 -43.46 13.92 -28.49
CA TYR A 351 -44.16 15.07 -27.93
C TYR A 351 -45.66 15.06 -28.29
N GLU A 352 -46.13 14.13 -29.13
CA GLU A 352 -47.54 13.97 -29.51
C GLU A 352 -48.18 12.83 -28.70
N LEU A 353 -48.23 13.00 -27.37
CA LEU A 353 -48.80 12.00 -26.46
C LEU A 353 -50.34 12.11 -26.39
N ASP A 354 -51.04 11.00 -26.64
CA ASP A 354 -52.48 10.85 -26.37
C ASP A 354 -52.70 10.22 -25.00
N ILE A 355 -53.23 11.00 -24.05
CA ILE A 355 -53.54 10.53 -22.69
C ILE A 355 -54.72 9.57 -22.62
N THR A 356 -55.45 9.38 -23.72
CA THR A 356 -56.59 8.47 -23.81
C THR A 356 -56.24 7.12 -24.43
N ASP A 357 -54.99 6.94 -24.89
CA ASP A 357 -54.51 5.69 -25.45
C ASP A 357 -54.45 4.59 -24.36
N PRO A 358 -55.18 3.45 -24.54
CA PRO A 358 -55.11 2.31 -23.63
C PRO A 358 -53.69 1.74 -23.45
N GLU A 359 -52.81 1.86 -24.45
CA GLU A 359 -51.42 1.40 -24.33
C GLU A 359 -50.62 2.19 -23.28
N HIS A 360 -51.06 3.42 -22.97
CA HIS A 360 -50.42 4.30 -22.00
C HIS A 360 -51.08 4.27 -20.62
N GLU A 361 -52.18 3.54 -20.45
CA GLU A 361 -52.93 3.44 -19.18
C GLU A 361 -52.03 3.06 -18.01
N SER A 362 -51.10 2.12 -18.21
CA SER A 362 -50.14 1.70 -17.18
C SER A 362 -49.16 2.80 -16.77
N THR A 363 -48.77 3.69 -17.68
CA THR A 363 -47.86 4.80 -17.36
C THR A 363 -48.64 5.92 -16.69
N ILE A 364 -49.82 6.27 -17.23
CA ILE A 364 -50.68 7.33 -16.71
C ILE A 364 -51.12 7.03 -15.26
N ASN A 365 -51.55 5.79 -15.00
CA ASN A 365 -51.95 5.34 -13.66
C ASN A 365 -50.78 5.24 -12.66
N ASN A 366 -49.54 5.51 -13.11
CA ASN A 366 -48.33 5.46 -12.29
C ASN A 366 -47.52 6.77 -12.35
N ILE A 367 -48.10 7.85 -12.89
CA ILE A 367 -47.49 9.18 -12.84
C ILE A 367 -47.42 9.61 -11.39
N ARG A 368 -46.19 9.77 -10.88
CA ARG A 368 -45.97 10.08 -9.49
C ARG A 368 -46.32 11.54 -9.19
N LEU A 369 -47.38 11.74 -8.40
CA LEU A 369 -47.79 13.06 -7.90
C LEU A 369 -47.09 13.43 -6.58
N TRP A 370 -46.64 12.43 -5.82
CA TRP A 370 -45.96 12.63 -4.54
C TRP A 370 -44.44 12.70 -4.66
N ASP A 371 -43.81 13.67 -3.99
CA ASP A 371 -42.38 13.62 -3.74
C ASP A 371 -42.09 12.90 -2.41
N TRP A 372 -41.06 12.07 -2.38
CA TRP A 372 -40.74 11.24 -1.22
C TRP A 372 -40.30 12.05 0.01
N GLN A 373 -39.64 13.20 -0.19
CA GLN A 373 -39.12 14.01 0.92
C GLN A 373 -40.23 14.66 1.77
N PRO A 374 -41.21 15.40 1.19
CA PRO A 374 -42.31 15.94 1.97
C PRO A 374 -43.27 14.86 2.48
N LEU A 375 -43.41 13.76 1.72
CA LEU A 375 -44.30 12.67 2.11
C LEU A 375 -43.86 11.98 3.40
N LYS A 376 -42.55 11.89 3.67
CA LYS A 376 -42.00 11.41 4.94
C LYS A 376 -42.60 12.16 6.14
N THR A 377 -42.58 13.49 6.09
CA THR A 377 -43.13 14.34 7.16
C THR A 377 -44.64 14.12 7.32
N THR A 378 -45.35 13.99 6.20
CA THR A 378 -46.79 13.69 6.20
C THR A 378 -47.08 12.32 6.82
N TYR A 379 -46.31 11.29 6.48
CA TYR A 379 -46.42 9.96 7.08
C TYR A 379 -46.14 10.01 8.59
N GLN A 380 -45.09 10.71 9.01
CA GLN A 380 -44.79 10.91 10.43
C GLN A 380 -45.97 11.56 11.16
N ASN A 381 -46.51 12.65 10.63
CA ASN A 381 -47.61 13.37 11.27
C ASN A 381 -48.92 12.57 11.33
N LEU A 382 -49.24 11.81 10.27
CA LEU A 382 -50.53 11.12 10.16
C LEU A 382 -50.52 9.69 10.68
N GLN A 383 -49.36 9.01 10.68
CA GLN A 383 -49.26 7.56 10.78
C GLN A 383 -48.22 7.05 11.80
N GLN A 384 -47.53 7.95 12.52
CA GLN A 384 -46.65 7.60 13.64
C GLN A 384 -47.42 6.87 14.74
N LEU A 385 -48.57 7.42 15.17
CA LEU A 385 -49.52 6.88 16.16
C LEU A 385 -48.97 6.54 17.56
N ARG A 386 -47.66 6.39 17.75
CA ARG A 386 -46.95 6.21 19.02
C ARG A 386 -45.62 6.99 18.98
N PRO A 387 -45.19 7.61 20.09
CA PRO A 387 -43.96 8.42 20.10
C PRO A 387 -42.71 7.67 19.63
N TYR A 388 -42.57 6.40 20.00
CA TYR A 388 -41.42 5.57 19.66
C TYR A 388 -41.42 5.00 18.24
N TYR A 389 -42.48 5.21 17.44
CA TYR A 389 -42.47 4.84 16.03
C TYR A 389 -41.97 6.01 15.19
N VAL A 390 -41.12 5.73 14.22
CA VAL A 390 -40.56 6.70 13.28
C VAL A 390 -40.60 6.12 11.86
N PHE A 391 -40.58 7.03 10.88
CA PHE A 391 -40.31 6.70 9.48
C PHE A 391 -38.98 7.34 9.11
N ASP A 392 -38.02 6.56 8.65
CA ASP A 392 -36.69 7.06 8.27
C ASP A 392 -36.64 7.53 6.81
N ASP A 393 -37.36 6.86 5.93
CA ASP A 393 -37.50 7.20 4.53
C ASP A 393 -38.90 6.86 3.98
N VAL A 394 -39.12 7.26 2.73
CA VAL A 394 -40.28 6.82 1.95
C VAL A 394 -39.75 6.37 0.61
N ASP A 395 -39.87 5.07 0.35
CA ASP A 395 -39.42 4.43 -0.86
C ASP A 395 -40.52 4.39 -1.92
N ILE A 396 -40.07 4.15 -3.15
CA ILE A 396 -40.90 4.13 -4.34
C ILE A 396 -40.75 2.77 -4.99
N ASP A 397 -41.85 2.04 -5.06
CA ASP A 397 -41.82 0.67 -5.53
C ASP A 397 -43.10 0.34 -6.29
N ARG A 398 -43.14 -0.83 -6.94
CA ARG A 398 -44.24 -1.23 -7.83
C ARG A 398 -44.74 -2.63 -7.48
N TYR A 399 -46.05 -2.72 -7.27
CA TYR A 399 -46.74 -3.94 -6.89
C TYR A 399 -47.94 -4.19 -7.80
N THR A 400 -48.37 -5.44 -7.89
CA THR A 400 -49.69 -5.78 -8.43
C THR A 400 -50.70 -5.69 -7.29
N ILE A 401 -51.61 -4.72 -7.36
CA ILE A 401 -52.61 -4.43 -6.33
C ILE A 401 -53.99 -4.52 -6.98
N ASP A 402 -54.87 -5.35 -6.44
CA ASP A 402 -56.18 -5.70 -6.98
C ASP A 402 -56.11 -6.11 -8.48
N GLY A 403 -55.09 -6.88 -8.82
CA GLY A 403 -54.81 -7.33 -10.19
C GLY A 403 -54.26 -6.27 -11.15
N ARG A 404 -53.96 -5.04 -10.68
CA ARG A 404 -53.40 -3.95 -11.50
C ARG A 404 -51.99 -3.59 -11.09
N TYR A 405 -51.11 -3.33 -12.06
CA TYR A 405 -49.74 -2.89 -11.79
C TYR A 405 -49.73 -1.42 -11.34
N ARG A 406 -49.37 -1.18 -10.08
CA ARG A 406 -49.40 0.13 -9.44
C ARG A 406 -48.06 0.46 -8.78
N GLN A 407 -47.65 1.70 -8.93
CA GLN A 407 -46.54 2.31 -8.22
C GLN A 407 -47.08 2.93 -6.93
N VAL A 408 -46.37 2.69 -5.85
CA VAL A 408 -46.76 3.13 -4.51
C VAL A 408 -45.57 3.82 -3.82
N MET A 409 -45.92 4.70 -2.90
CA MET A 409 -45.00 5.24 -1.89
C MET A 409 -45.18 4.40 -0.63
N LEU A 410 -44.10 3.88 -0.09
CA LEU A 410 -44.15 3.03 1.11
C LEU A 410 -43.07 3.40 2.11
N ALA A 411 -43.37 3.24 3.39
CA ALA A 411 -42.42 3.42 4.47
C ALA A 411 -42.62 2.37 5.54
N ALA A 412 -41.52 1.74 5.95
CA ALA A 412 -41.52 0.84 7.09
C ALA A 412 -41.69 1.65 8.39
N ARG A 413 -42.50 1.13 9.32
CA ARG A 413 -42.53 1.67 10.68
C ARG A 413 -41.34 1.13 11.44
N GLU A 414 -40.42 2.03 11.78
CA GLU A 414 -39.24 1.72 12.59
C GLU A 414 -39.40 2.20 14.02
N ILE A 415 -38.58 1.68 14.93
CA ILE A 415 -38.60 2.09 16.34
C ILE A 415 -37.37 2.92 16.67
N ASP A 416 -37.61 4.09 17.26
CA ASP A 416 -36.60 4.87 17.95
C ASP A 416 -36.73 4.67 19.47
N GLN A 417 -35.76 3.99 20.07
CA GLN A 417 -35.72 3.73 21.51
C GLN A 417 -35.42 5.00 22.33
N SER A 418 -34.89 6.05 21.70
CA SER A 418 -34.62 7.34 22.36
C SER A 418 -35.91 8.12 22.64
N GLU A 419 -36.97 7.87 21.87
CA GLU A 419 -38.31 8.47 22.00
C GLU A 419 -39.21 7.73 23.03
N LEU A 420 -38.70 6.65 23.65
CA LEU A 420 -39.34 6.06 24.83
C LEU A 420 -39.25 7.01 26.02
N THR A 421 -40.26 7.01 26.91
CA THR A 421 -40.17 7.78 28.16
C THR A 421 -38.98 7.33 28.99
N ALA A 422 -38.41 8.22 29.80
CA ALA A 422 -37.22 7.93 30.59
C ALA A 422 -37.37 6.68 31.48
N GLU A 423 -38.58 6.45 32.03
CA GLU A 423 -38.90 5.27 32.84
C GLU A 423 -38.99 3.98 32.00
N ALA A 424 -39.29 4.11 30.70
CA ALA A 424 -39.41 3.02 29.76
C ALA A 424 -38.08 2.64 29.08
N GLN A 425 -37.03 3.45 29.20
CA GLN A 425 -35.67 3.16 28.68
C GLN A 425 -34.89 2.16 29.57
N THR A 426 -35.56 1.07 29.99
CA THR A 426 -34.92 -0.02 30.72
C THR A 426 -34.19 -0.97 29.77
N TRP A 427 -33.19 -1.69 30.27
CA TRP A 427 -32.48 -2.71 29.49
C TRP A 427 -33.44 -3.74 28.87
N ILE A 428 -34.47 -4.16 29.62
CA ILE A 428 -35.48 -5.11 29.14
C ILE A 428 -36.22 -4.53 27.93
N ASN A 429 -36.64 -3.27 28.00
CA ASN A 429 -37.36 -2.65 26.90
C ASN A 429 -36.48 -2.45 25.66
N GLN A 430 -35.24 -2.03 25.83
CA GLN A 430 -34.31 -1.79 24.72
C GLN A 430 -33.78 -3.09 24.07
N ARG A 431 -33.67 -4.17 24.83
CA ARG A 431 -33.06 -5.43 24.34
C ARG A 431 -34.04 -6.56 24.09
N LEU A 432 -35.25 -6.52 24.65
CA LEU A 432 -36.23 -7.61 24.55
C LEU A 432 -37.61 -7.20 24.02
N MET A 433 -38.10 -5.98 24.30
CA MET A 433 -39.47 -5.57 23.93
C MET A 433 -39.54 -4.69 22.67
N TYR A 434 -38.80 -3.58 22.64
CA TYR A 434 -38.81 -2.57 21.57
C TYR A 434 -37.57 -2.70 20.69
N THR A 435 -37.36 -3.89 20.15
CA THR A 435 -36.15 -4.23 19.41
C THR A 435 -36.25 -3.91 17.92
N HIS A 436 -37.45 -3.96 17.36
CA HIS A 436 -37.71 -3.73 15.93
C HIS A 436 -39.10 -3.13 15.75
N GLY A 437 -39.26 -2.28 14.76
CA GLY A 437 -40.58 -1.80 14.38
C GLY A 437 -41.40 -2.83 13.61
N TYR A 438 -42.71 -2.63 13.60
CA TYR A 438 -43.62 -3.49 12.85
C TYR A 438 -44.73 -2.66 12.22
N GLY A 439 -44.92 -2.87 10.91
CA GLY A 439 -45.97 -2.25 10.13
C GLY A 439 -45.40 -1.49 8.93
N LEU A 440 -46.28 -1.22 7.98
CA LEU A 440 -45.99 -0.50 6.76
C LEU A 440 -47.06 0.57 6.58
N VAL A 441 -46.68 1.70 6.00
CA VAL A 441 -47.62 2.70 5.50
C VAL A 441 -47.44 2.77 3.99
N VAL A 442 -48.52 2.63 3.25
CA VAL A 442 -48.48 2.60 1.78
C VAL A 442 -49.56 3.53 1.23
N SER A 443 -49.20 4.37 0.27
CA SER A 443 -50.13 5.17 -0.52
C SER A 443 -49.81 5.07 -2.02
N PRO A 444 -50.80 4.96 -2.92
CA PRO A 444 -50.57 5.04 -4.35
C PRO A 444 -49.94 6.36 -4.76
N VAL A 445 -49.12 6.34 -5.81
CA VAL A 445 -48.42 7.56 -6.24
C VAL A 445 -49.32 8.61 -6.90
N THR A 446 -50.53 8.21 -7.31
CA THR A 446 -51.48 9.00 -8.12
C THR A 446 -52.68 9.51 -7.35
N GLU A 447 -52.91 9.03 -6.13
CA GLU A 447 -54.18 9.23 -5.42
C GLU A 447 -54.01 10.26 -4.29
N ILE A 448 -54.95 11.19 -4.23
CA ILE A 448 -55.01 12.27 -3.24
C ILE A 448 -56.33 12.12 -2.49
N ALA A 449 -56.24 11.99 -1.17
CA ALA A 449 -57.39 11.96 -0.28
C ALA A 449 -58.00 13.36 -0.10
N GLU A 450 -59.03 13.45 0.72
CA GLU A 450 -59.57 14.76 1.14
C GLU A 450 -58.46 15.61 1.77
N GLU A 451 -58.56 16.94 1.61
CA GLU A 451 -57.64 17.92 2.21
C GLU A 451 -56.20 17.91 1.67
N GLY A 452 -55.91 17.14 0.61
CA GLY A 452 -54.61 17.15 -0.06
C GLY A 452 -53.57 16.21 0.54
N PHE A 453 -54.00 15.25 1.38
CA PHE A 453 -53.15 14.21 1.95
C PHE A 453 -53.06 12.97 1.05
N PRO A 454 -52.04 12.11 1.22
CA PRO A 454 -51.97 10.83 0.53
C PRO A 454 -53.14 9.91 0.91
N GLN A 455 -53.69 9.22 -0.09
CA GLN A 455 -54.64 8.14 0.15
C GLN A 455 -53.89 6.88 0.59
N PHE A 456 -54.04 6.47 1.84
CA PHE A 456 -53.39 5.27 2.34
C PHE A 456 -54.18 4.00 2.02
N ILE A 457 -53.49 3.00 1.46
CA ILE A 457 -54.01 1.64 1.23
C ILE A 457 -53.53 0.63 2.28
N VAL A 458 -52.44 0.96 2.98
CA VAL A 458 -52.00 0.29 4.21
C VAL A 458 -51.72 1.36 5.26
N LYS A 459 -52.35 1.27 6.43
CA LYS A 459 -52.23 2.27 7.50
C LYS A 459 -52.49 1.69 8.89
N ASP A 460 -52.28 2.52 9.90
CA ASP A 460 -52.60 2.31 11.31
C ASP A 460 -51.85 1.17 12.04
N ILE A 461 -52.11 1.06 13.35
CA ILE A 461 -51.55 0.05 14.26
C ILE A 461 -52.69 -0.50 15.13
N PRO A 462 -53.09 -1.79 14.98
CA PRO A 462 -52.56 -2.77 14.02
C PRO A 462 -52.80 -2.38 12.55
N PRO A 463 -51.97 -2.85 11.60
CA PRO A 463 -52.13 -2.52 10.18
C PRO A 463 -53.52 -2.87 9.64
N GLN A 464 -54.12 -1.91 8.94
CA GLN A 464 -55.37 -2.03 8.20
C GLN A 464 -55.07 -1.92 6.71
N PHE A 465 -55.77 -2.73 5.93
CA PHE A 465 -55.60 -2.89 4.49
C PHE A 465 -56.91 -2.55 3.79
N SER A 466 -56.85 -1.75 2.72
CA SER A 466 -58.01 -1.46 1.86
C SER A 466 -57.93 -2.15 0.49
N THR A 467 -56.96 -3.04 0.31
CA THR A 467 -56.63 -3.74 -0.95
C THR A 467 -56.23 -5.19 -0.65
N ASP A 468 -55.91 -5.97 -1.67
CA ASP A 468 -55.35 -7.33 -1.55
C ASP A 468 -53.90 -7.40 -1.02
N LEU A 469 -53.24 -6.27 -0.75
CA LEU A 469 -51.93 -6.25 -0.10
C LEU A 469 -52.02 -6.73 1.34
N GLU A 470 -51.13 -7.65 1.72
CA GLU A 470 -50.98 -8.12 3.09
C GLU A 470 -49.54 -7.95 3.57
N VAL A 471 -49.38 -7.47 4.81
CA VAL A 471 -48.08 -7.40 5.49
C VAL A 471 -48.07 -8.46 6.59
N THR A 472 -47.28 -9.51 6.38
CA THR A 472 -47.07 -10.56 7.38
C THR A 472 -45.97 -10.16 8.35
N ARG A 473 -46.11 -10.56 9.62
CA ARG A 473 -45.03 -10.39 10.60
C ARG A 473 -43.83 -11.25 10.21
N PRO A 474 -42.63 -10.67 10.01
CA PRO A 474 -41.43 -11.48 9.79
C PRO A 474 -41.22 -12.38 11.01
N VAL A 475 -40.90 -13.66 10.72
CA VAL A 475 -40.73 -14.75 11.72
C VAL A 475 -39.48 -14.53 12.56
#